data_AF-A0A952DLZ8-F1
#
_entry.id   AF-A0A952DLZ8-F1
#
_cell.length_a   1.000
_cell.length_b   1.000
_cell.length_c   1.000
_cell.angle_alpha   90.00
_cell.angle_beta   90.00
_cell.angle_gamma   90.00
#
_symmetry.space_group_name_H-M   'P 1'
#
loop_
_entity.id
_entity.type
_entity.pdbx_description
1 polymer ?
#
loop_
_entity_poly.entity_id
_entity_poly.type
_entity_poly.pdbx_seq_one_letter_code
_entity_poly.pdbx_strand_id
1 'polypeptide(L)'
;LVIAGTAWQLGAGAQAVAAAPVSAAGDVTNTEALGALIYTKYVYIFQAAGMVLLVAMIGAIVLTHRQRTGVRKQSIARQNAVRPEDAVDVVSVPVGEGVKLK
;
A
#
# COMPACT_ATOMS: atom_id res chain seq x y z
N LEU A 1 -23.35 -13.25 -47.69
CA LEU A 1 -22.43 -12.94 -46.57
C LEU A 1 -22.19 -11.43 -46.61
N VAL A 2 -22.96 -10.66 -45.83
CA VAL A 2 -22.93 -9.18 -45.84
C VAL A 2 -21.87 -8.74 -44.85
N ILE A 3 -20.72 -8.27 -45.35
CA ILE A 3 -19.69 -7.65 -44.51
C ILE A 3 -20.17 -6.23 -44.21
N ALA A 4 -20.81 -6.06 -43.07
CA ALA A 4 -21.08 -4.76 -42.49
C ALA A 4 -19.73 -4.15 -42.05
N GLY A 5 -19.16 -3.30 -42.90
CA GLY A 5 -17.98 -2.52 -42.55
C GLY A 5 -18.36 -1.47 -41.50
N THR A 6 -18.09 -1.75 -40.23
CA THR A 6 -18.16 -0.72 -39.19
C THR A 6 -16.96 0.22 -39.38
N ALA A 7 -17.22 1.36 -40.04
CA ALA A 7 -16.26 2.45 -40.10
C ALA A 7 -16.12 3.06 -38.70
N TRP A 8 -14.89 3.13 -38.20
CA TRP A 8 -14.58 3.91 -37.02
C TRP A 8 -14.89 5.38 -37.32
N GLN A 9 -15.99 5.90 -36.79
CA GLN A 9 -16.34 7.30 -36.89
C GLN A 9 -15.63 8.05 -35.76
N LEU A 10 -14.72 8.95 -36.12
CA LEU A 10 -14.18 9.93 -35.19
C LEU A 10 -15.35 10.74 -34.62
N GLY A 11 -15.53 10.70 -33.29
CA GLY A 11 -16.61 11.41 -32.61
C GLY A 11 -16.62 12.90 -32.99
N ALA A 12 -17.82 13.47 -33.16
CA ALA A 12 -18.00 14.88 -33.46
C ALA A 12 -17.29 15.71 -32.37
N GLY A 13 -16.21 16.38 -32.75
CA GLY A 13 -15.32 17.11 -31.84
C GLY A 13 -13.86 16.62 -31.81
N ALA A 14 -13.55 15.41 -32.29
CA ALA A 14 -12.16 14.93 -32.38
C ALA A 14 -11.31 15.85 -33.29
N GLN A 15 -11.91 16.34 -34.37
CA GLN A 15 -11.30 17.31 -35.28
C GLN A 15 -11.10 18.67 -34.61
N ALA A 16 -11.99 19.07 -33.68
CA ALA A 16 -11.87 20.30 -32.91
C ALA A 16 -10.81 20.22 -31.80
N VAL A 17 -10.58 19.03 -31.23
CA VAL A 17 -9.47 18.78 -30.29
C VAL A 17 -8.13 18.75 -31.02
N ALA A 18 -8.07 18.16 -32.21
CA ALA A 18 -6.88 18.17 -33.06
C ALA A 18 -6.57 19.56 -33.65
N ALA A 19 -7.60 20.35 -33.93
CA ALA A 19 -7.50 21.74 -34.40
C ALA A 19 -7.50 22.77 -33.27
N ALA A 20 -7.51 22.33 -32.00
CA ALA A 20 -7.30 23.24 -30.88
C ALA A 20 -5.93 23.90 -31.11
N PRO A 21 -5.80 25.23 -30.94
CA PRO A 21 -4.52 25.87 -31.03
C PRO A 21 -3.63 25.27 -29.93
N VAL A 22 -2.83 24.27 -30.29
CA VAL A 22 -1.54 24.06 -29.65
C VAL A 22 -0.85 25.40 -29.85
N SER A 23 -0.82 26.20 -28.80
CA SER A 23 -0.09 27.47 -28.77
C SER A 23 1.19 27.23 -29.55
N ALA A 24 1.41 27.99 -30.62
CA ALA A 24 2.65 27.91 -31.35
C ALA A 24 3.76 28.12 -30.33
N ALA A 25 4.36 27.01 -29.89
CA ALA A 25 5.36 26.95 -28.85
C ALA A 25 6.66 27.41 -29.50
N GLY A 26 6.74 28.71 -29.77
CA GLY A 26 7.97 29.35 -30.21
C GLY A 26 8.97 29.46 -29.06
N ASP A 27 8.46 29.69 -27.85
CA ASP A 27 9.32 30.09 -26.71
C ASP A 27 9.17 29.24 -25.45
N VAL A 28 8.16 28.35 -25.35
CA VAL A 28 7.86 27.60 -24.11
C VAL A 28 7.99 26.10 -24.35
N THR A 29 8.74 25.41 -23.48
CA THR A 29 8.91 23.96 -23.59
C THR A 29 7.62 23.22 -23.20
N ASN A 30 7.37 22.04 -23.79
CA ASN A 30 6.22 21.22 -23.41
C ASN A 30 6.19 20.90 -21.89
N THR A 31 7.36 20.70 -21.29
CA THR A 31 7.49 20.46 -19.84
C THR A 31 7.04 21.68 -19.03
N GLU A 32 7.42 22.88 -19.46
CA GLU A 32 7.01 24.13 -18.83
C GLU A 32 5.51 24.37 -18.96
N ALA A 33 4.94 24.17 -20.15
CA ALA A 33 3.51 24.31 -20.39
C ALA A 33 2.68 23.32 -19.53
N LEU A 34 3.13 22.07 -19.43
CA LEU A 34 2.49 21.07 -18.55
C LEU A 34 2.63 21.44 -17.08
N GLY A 35 3.81 21.88 -16.65
CA GLY A 35 4.04 22.35 -15.29
C GLY A 35 3.10 23.50 -14.91
N ALA A 36 2.93 24.48 -15.81
CA ALA A 36 2.01 25.60 -15.60
C ALA A 36 0.56 25.12 -15.38
N LEU A 37 0.10 24.14 -16.15
CA LEU A 37 -1.25 23.57 -15.98
C LEU A 37 -1.39 22.78 -14.67
N ILE A 38 -0.43 21.89 -14.38
CA ILE A 38 -0.47 21.00 -13.21
C ILE A 38 -0.44 21.80 -11.90
N TYR A 39 0.45 22.79 -11.80
CA TYR A 39 0.65 23.56 -10.57
C TYR A 39 -0.32 24.73 -10.39
N THR A 40 -0.95 25.22 -11.47
CA THR A 40 -1.87 26.38 -11.37
C THR A 40 -3.33 25.97 -11.37
N LYS A 41 -3.74 25.10 -12.31
CA LYS A 41 -5.17 24.75 -12.49
C LYS A 41 -5.54 23.41 -11.86
N TYR A 42 -4.62 22.44 -11.86
CA TYR A 42 -4.92 21.05 -11.47
C TYR A 42 -4.24 20.59 -10.19
N VAL A 43 -3.84 21.53 -9.32
CA VAL A 43 -3.07 21.23 -8.11
C VAL A 43 -3.77 20.23 -7.17
N TYR A 44 -5.10 20.31 -7.05
CA TYR A 44 -5.87 19.38 -6.21
C TYR A 44 -5.85 17.94 -6.73
N ILE A 45 -5.96 17.75 -8.05
CA ILE A 45 -5.91 16.42 -8.67
C ILE A 45 -4.48 15.85 -8.56
N PHE A 46 -3.47 16.70 -8.71
CA PHE A 46 -2.08 16.32 -8.49
C PHE A 46 -1.82 15.89 -7.04
N GLN A 47 -2.37 16.62 -6.06
CA GLN A 47 -2.27 16.24 -4.65
C GLN A 47 -3.00 14.92 -4.34
N ALA A 48 -4.18 14.69 -4.96
CA ALA A 48 -4.89 13.42 -4.85
C ALA A 48 -4.07 12.26 -5.44
N ALA A 49 -3.39 12.46 -6.58
CA ALA A 49 -2.46 11.48 -7.12
C ALA A 49 -1.30 11.19 -6.15
N GLY A 50 -0.80 12.19 -5.43
CA GLY A 50 0.17 12.01 -4.35
C GLY A 50 -0.37 11.13 -3.21
N MET A 51 -1.63 11.29 -2.83
CA MET A 51 -2.28 10.42 -1.83
C MET A 51 -2.41 8.98 -2.32
N VAL A 52 -2.73 8.78 -3.60
CA VAL A 52 -2.76 7.45 -4.21
C VAL A 52 -1.38 6.80 -4.16
N LEU A 53 -0.31 7.53 -4.50
CA LEU A 53 1.07 7.02 -4.43
C LEU A 53 1.49 6.65 -3.01
N LEU A 54 1.10 7.46 -2.02
CA LEU A 54 1.37 7.15 -0.61
C LEU A 54 0.70 5.85 -0.18
N VAL A 55 -0.60 5.70 -0.49
CA VAL A 55 -1.36 4.50 -0.19
C VAL A 55 -0.78 3.28 -0.92
N ALA A 56 -0.36 3.45 -2.18
CA ALA A 56 0.27 2.38 -2.96
C ALA A 56 1.56 1.87 -2.31
N MET A 57 2.41 2.77 -1.80
CA MET A 57 3.64 2.39 -1.09
C MET A 57 3.33 1.57 0.19
N ILE A 58 2.37 2.04 0.99
CA ILE A 58 1.93 1.31 2.20
C ILE A 58 1.34 -0.05 1.80
N GLY A 59 0.50 -0.09 0.76
CA GLY A 59 -0.11 -1.31 0.26
C GLY A 59 0.90 -2.36 -0.17
N ALA A 60 1.95 -1.96 -0.90
CA ALA A 60 3.01 -2.87 -1.34
C ALA A 60 3.79 -3.49 -0.16
N ILE A 61 4.12 -2.68 0.86
CA ILE A 61 4.82 -3.15 2.07
C ILE A 61 3.93 -4.13 2.84
N VAL A 62 2.66 -3.79 3.05
CA VAL A 62 1.73 -4.64 3.81
C VAL A 62 1.45 -5.96 3.08
N LEU A 63 1.33 -5.94 1.75
CA LEU A 63 1.10 -7.14 0.96
C LEU A 63 2.26 -8.14 1.03
N THR A 64 3.49 -7.63 1.11
CA THR A 64 4.70 -8.46 1.20
C THR A 64 5.11 -8.78 2.64
N HIS A 65 4.52 -8.10 3.63
CA HIS A 65 4.80 -8.36 5.04
C HIS A 65 4.27 -9.75 5.46
N ARG A 66 5.14 -10.75 5.43
CA ARG A 66 4.84 -12.09 5.92
C ARG A 66 5.13 -12.24 7.42
N GLN A 67 4.14 -12.72 8.19
CA GLN A 67 4.40 -13.17 9.55
C GLN A 67 4.97 -14.59 9.55
N ARG A 68 6.08 -14.80 10.26
CA ARG A 68 6.69 -16.11 10.42
C ARG A 68 5.93 -16.93 11.47
N THR A 69 5.36 -18.05 11.05
CA THR A 69 4.76 -19.04 11.96
C THR A 69 5.87 -19.80 12.70
N GLY A 70 5.59 -20.25 13.91
CA GLY A 70 6.55 -21.00 14.75
C GLY A 70 7.48 -20.15 15.63
N VAL A 71 7.35 -18.82 15.61
CA VAL A 71 8.09 -17.93 16.52
C VAL A 71 7.29 -17.72 17.80
N ARG A 72 7.88 -18.05 18.95
CA ARG A 72 7.29 -17.71 20.25
C ARG A 72 7.43 -16.21 20.48
N LYS A 73 6.30 -15.49 20.43
CA LYS A 73 6.26 -14.07 20.78
C LYS A 73 6.14 -13.95 22.31
N GLN A 74 6.97 -13.10 22.90
CA GLN A 74 6.84 -12.76 24.31
C GLN A 74 5.66 -11.80 24.49
N SER A 75 4.88 -12.01 25.55
CA SER A 75 3.95 -11.00 26.03
C SER A 75 4.54 -10.42 27.30
N ILE A 76 5.02 -9.18 27.22
CA ILE A 76 5.67 -8.47 28.34
C ILE A 76 4.69 -8.33 29.50
N ALA A 77 3.44 -7.97 29.21
CA ALA A 77 2.39 -7.87 30.22
C ALA A 77 2.17 -9.21 30.94
N ARG A 78 2.14 -10.32 30.20
CA ARG A 78 1.99 -11.66 30.79
C ARG A 78 3.22 -12.05 31.62
N GLN A 79 4.43 -11.73 31.15
CA GLN A 79 5.68 -12.06 31.86
C GLN A 79 5.82 -11.28 33.18
N ASN A 80 5.45 -10.00 33.18
CA ASN A 80 5.53 -9.16 34.39
C ASN A 80 4.45 -9.51 35.43
N ALA A 81 3.32 -10.07 34.99
CA ALA A 81 2.22 -10.47 35.87
C ALA A 81 2.43 -11.84 36.55
N VAL A 82 3.51 -12.57 36.21
CA VAL A 82 3.82 -13.87 36.85
C VAL A 82 4.18 -13.66 38.32
N ARG A 83 3.50 -14.38 39.22
CA ARG A 83 3.82 -14.38 40.65
C ARG A 83 4.64 -15.62 41.01
N PRO A 84 5.43 -15.59 42.11
CA PRO A 84 6.26 -16.74 42.51
C PRO A 84 5.46 -18.02 42.73
N GLU A 85 4.26 -17.87 43.28
CA GLU A 85 3.28 -18.95 43.49
C GLU A 85 2.75 -19.60 42.20
N ASP A 86 2.81 -18.91 41.06
CA ASP A 86 2.40 -19.46 39.75
C ASP A 86 3.58 -20.11 39.00
N ALA A 87 4.81 -19.87 39.44
CA ALA A 87 6.02 -20.23 38.71
C ALA A 87 6.67 -21.52 39.21
N VAL A 88 6.60 -21.80 40.51
CA VAL A 88 7.30 -22.93 41.14
C VAL A 88 6.46 -23.60 42.23
N ASP A 89 6.37 -24.93 42.18
CA ASP A 89 5.81 -25.76 43.25
C ASP A 89 6.93 -26.44 44.03
N VAL A 90 6.96 -26.24 45.35
CA VAL A 90 7.94 -26.89 46.22
C VAL A 90 7.39 -28.24 46.66
N VAL A 91 7.90 -29.32 46.06
CA VAL A 91 7.52 -30.69 46.40
C VAL A 91 8.64 -31.37 47.18
N SER A 92 8.31 -31.92 48.35
CA SER A 92 9.24 -32.75 49.13
C SER A 92 9.20 -34.20 48.62
N VAL A 93 10.38 -34.77 48.33
CA VAL A 93 10.53 -36.11 47.74
C VAL A 93 11.37 -36.98 48.67
N PRO A 94 10.95 -38.22 48.98
CA PRO A 94 11.76 -39.15 49.76
C PRO A 94 13.02 -39.60 49.01
N VAL A 95 14.09 -39.84 49.77
CA VAL A 95 15.42 -40.18 49.22
C VAL A 95 15.37 -41.53 48.52
N GLY A 96 15.61 -41.56 47.21
CA GLY A 96 15.61 -42.76 46.38
C GLY A 96 14.40 -42.90 45.44
N GLU A 97 13.38 -42.05 45.55
CA GLU A 97 12.27 -41.98 44.58
C GLU A 97 12.42 -40.79 43.63
N GLY A 98 12.02 -40.97 42.38
CA GLY A 98 11.97 -39.91 41.37
C GLY A 98 10.71 -39.05 41.48
N VAL A 99 10.83 -37.75 41.17
CA VAL A 99 9.68 -36.83 41.11
C VAL A 99 8.82 -37.17 39.89
N LYS A 100 7.53 -37.45 40.12
CA LYS A 100 6.54 -37.53 39.03
C LYS A 100 6.05 -36.13 38.70
N LEU A 101 6.55 -35.56 37.61
CA LEU A 101 6.06 -34.31 37.04
C LEU A 101 4.70 -34.55 36.38
N LYS A 102 3.78 -33.60 36.53
CA LYS A 102 2.40 -33.65 36.01
C LYS A 102 2.33 -33.13 34.58
#